data_AF-A0A8C3B6I3-F1
#
_entry.id   AF-A0A8C3B6I3-F1
#
_cell.length_a   1.000
_cell.length_b   1.000
_cell.length_c   1.000
_cell.angle_alpha   90.00
_cell.angle_beta   90.00
_cell.angle_gamma   90.00
#
_symmetry.space_group_name_H-M   'P 1'
#
loop_
_entity.id
_entity.type
_entity.pdbx_description
1 polymer ?
#
loop_
_entity_poly.entity_id
_entity_poly.type
_entity_poly.pdbx_seq_one_letter_code
_entity_poly.pdbx_strand_id
1 'polypeptide(L)'
;MSGGGEQPDILSVGILVKERWKVLRKIGGGGFGEIYDALDLLTRENVALKVESAQQPKQVLKMEVAVLKKLQGKDHVCRFIGCGRNDRFNYVVMQLQGRNLADLRRSQSRGTFTISTTLRLGKQILESIESIHSVGFLHRDIKPPRAVAGFRGTVRYASINAHRNREMGRHDDLWSLFYMLVEFVVGQLPWRKIKDKEQVGSIKERYEHRLMLKHLPQEFNVFLDHISNLDYFTKPDYQLLMSVFDNSMKTFGVIESDPFDWEKSGTDGSLTTTTTSTTPQLHTRLTPAAIGIANATPIPGDLLRENTDEVFPDEQLSDGENGIPIGVSPEKLPGSPGHQRPQEKDVWEEMDANRNKIKLGICKVFTNLYCKDLQFPVLMMHIRCN
;
A
#
# COMPACT_ATOMS: atom_id res chain seq x y z
N MET A 1 27.72 -17.60 -11.43
CA MET A 1 27.51 -16.22 -11.92
C MET A 1 26.12 -16.14 -12.47
N SER A 2 25.17 -15.63 -11.68
CA SER A 2 23.78 -15.44 -12.09
C SER A 2 23.58 -13.94 -12.24
N GLY A 3 23.48 -13.44 -13.47
CA GLY A 3 23.32 -12.01 -13.71
C GLY A 3 21.94 -11.55 -13.26
N GLY A 4 21.89 -10.69 -12.24
CA GLY A 4 20.70 -9.90 -11.96
C GLY A 4 20.52 -8.85 -13.05
N GLY A 5 19.88 -9.23 -14.16
CA GLY A 5 19.43 -8.28 -15.16
C GLY A 5 18.23 -7.52 -14.61
N GLU A 6 18.36 -6.21 -14.44
CA GLU A 6 17.21 -5.35 -14.17
C GLU A 6 16.18 -5.55 -15.28
N GLN A 7 14.94 -5.91 -14.93
CA GLN A 7 13.88 -5.93 -15.94
C GLN A 7 13.61 -4.49 -16.40
N PRO A 8 13.49 -4.25 -17.71
CA PRO A 8 13.24 -2.91 -18.23
C PRO A 8 11.86 -2.42 -17.77
N ASP A 9 11.79 -1.13 -17.40
CA ASP A 9 10.54 -0.42 -17.12
C ASP A 9 9.49 -0.65 -18.22
N ILE A 10 8.24 -0.91 -17.82
CA ILE A 10 7.09 -1.09 -18.72
C ILE A 10 6.85 0.18 -19.55
N LEU A 11 7.07 1.36 -18.96
CA LEU A 11 7.01 2.65 -19.64
C LEU A 11 8.29 3.46 -19.43
N SER A 12 8.88 3.94 -20.53
CA SER A 12 9.97 4.91 -20.49
C SER A 12 9.46 6.33 -20.21
N VAL A 13 10.32 7.18 -19.63
CA VAL A 13 10.07 8.61 -19.47
C VAL A 13 9.81 9.27 -20.83
N GLY A 14 8.84 10.19 -20.87
CA GLY A 14 8.43 10.91 -22.09
C GLY A 14 7.34 10.23 -22.90
N ILE A 15 7.05 8.94 -22.66
CA ILE A 15 5.94 8.22 -23.32
C ILE A 15 4.60 8.89 -23.03
N LEU A 16 3.72 8.94 -24.02
CA LEU A 16 2.38 9.51 -23.94
C LEU A 16 1.32 8.39 -23.97
N VAL A 17 0.53 8.26 -22.91
CA VAL A 17 -0.54 7.26 -22.78
C VAL A 17 -1.90 7.86 -23.16
N LYS A 18 -2.65 7.18 -24.04
CA LYS A 18 -3.94 7.61 -24.64
C LYS A 18 -3.92 9.09 -25.07
N GLU A 19 -2.83 9.51 -25.71
CA GLU A 19 -2.57 10.89 -26.20
C GLU A 19 -2.67 12.01 -25.14
N ARG A 20 -2.74 11.66 -23.85
CA ARG A 20 -3.10 12.59 -22.77
C ARG A 20 -2.11 12.61 -21.61
N TRP A 21 -1.63 11.46 -21.14
CA TRP A 21 -0.80 11.38 -19.93
C TRP A 21 0.66 11.14 -20.29
N LYS A 22 1.49 12.18 -20.14
CA LYS A 22 2.92 12.12 -20.45
C LYS A 22 3.71 11.67 -19.23
N VAL A 23 4.35 10.51 -19.31
CA VAL A 23 5.21 9.97 -18.24
C VAL A 23 6.37 10.94 -17.96
N LEU A 24 6.54 11.37 -16.71
CA LEU A 24 7.63 12.26 -16.30
C LEU A 24 8.75 11.50 -15.59
N ARG A 25 8.40 10.61 -14.65
CA ARG A 25 9.35 9.81 -13.86
C ARG A 25 8.66 8.64 -13.18
N LYS A 26 9.37 7.53 -12.99
CA LYS A 26 8.94 6.43 -12.12
C LYS A 26 9.01 6.90 -10.66
N ILE A 27 7.95 6.64 -9.88
CA ILE A 27 7.85 6.98 -8.45
C ILE A 27 7.71 5.75 -7.55
N GLY A 28 7.48 4.58 -8.15
CA GLY A 28 7.51 3.28 -7.48
C GLY A 28 7.36 2.13 -8.47
N GLY A 29 7.65 0.91 -8.03
CA GLY A 29 7.47 -0.29 -8.83
C GLY A 29 7.82 -1.57 -8.06
N GLY A 30 7.59 -2.71 -8.70
CA GLY A 30 7.90 -4.05 -8.21
C GLY A 30 7.27 -5.11 -9.13
N GLY A 31 7.35 -6.38 -8.75
CA GLY A 31 6.95 -7.51 -9.60
C GLY A 31 5.47 -7.58 -10.02
N PHE A 32 4.61 -6.65 -9.58
CA PHE A 32 3.17 -6.58 -9.94
C PHE A 32 2.77 -5.27 -10.64
N GLY A 33 3.76 -4.54 -11.16
CA GLY A 33 3.54 -3.29 -11.88
C GLY A 33 4.25 -2.08 -11.29
N GLU A 34 4.07 -0.96 -11.96
CA GLU A 34 4.88 0.24 -11.82
C GLU A 34 4.01 1.47 -11.74
N ILE A 35 4.50 2.51 -11.08
CA ILE A 35 3.77 3.76 -10.92
C ILE A 35 4.68 4.94 -11.22
N TYR A 36 4.11 5.87 -11.97
CA TYR A 36 4.74 7.05 -12.52
C TYR A 36 4.02 8.31 -12.06
N ASP A 37 4.80 9.37 -11.89
CA ASP A 37 4.33 10.74 -11.97
C ASP A 37 4.23 11.10 -13.46
N ALA A 38 3.05 11.53 -13.89
CA ALA A 38 2.74 11.88 -15.27
C ALA A 38 2.03 13.24 -15.34
N LEU A 39 2.27 14.00 -16.40
CA LEU A 39 1.54 15.23 -16.70
C LEU A 39 0.27 14.89 -17.47
N ASP A 40 -0.90 15.26 -16.95
CA ASP A 40 -2.14 15.27 -17.71
C ASP A 40 -2.15 16.50 -18.63
N LEU A 41 -2.02 16.27 -19.94
CA LEU A 41 -1.95 17.36 -20.92
C LEU A 41 -3.27 18.14 -21.05
N LEU A 42 -4.40 17.57 -20.62
CA LEU A 42 -5.71 18.23 -20.66
C LEU A 42 -5.91 19.18 -19.47
N THR A 43 -5.67 18.72 -18.24
CA THR A 43 -5.87 19.54 -17.03
C THR A 43 -4.63 20.34 -16.64
N ARG A 44 -3.45 20.00 -17.20
CA ARG A 44 -2.13 20.56 -16.86
C ARG A 44 -1.69 20.25 -15.43
N GLU A 45 -2.31 19.26 -14.79
CA GLU A 45 -1.98 18.76 -13.44
C GLU A 45 -1.06 17.53 -13.51
N ASN A 46 -0.25 17.33 -12.46
CA ASN A 46 0.46 16.07 -12.25
C ASN A 46 -0.49 14.99 -11.68
N VAL A 47 -0.38 13.77 -12.20
CA VAL A 47 -1.24 12.63 -11.86
C VAL A 47 -0.41 11.37 -11.62
N ALA A 48 -0.94 10.47 -10.80
CA ALA A 48 -0.39 9.14 -10.60
C ALA A 48 -0.90 8.20 -11.69
N LEU A 49 0.03 7.68 -12.51
CA LEU A 49 -0.23 6.68 -13.54
C LEU A 49 0.35 5.33 -13.08
N LYS A 50 -0.49 4.36 -12.74
CA LYS A 50 -0.06 2.98 -12.44
C LYS A 50 -0.31 2.07 -13.64
N VAL A 51 0.64 1.19 -13.93
CA VAL A 51 0.57 0.20 -15.01
C VAL A 51 0.94 -1.20 -14.52
N GLU A 52 0.39 -2.23 -15.18
CA GLU A 52 0.83 -3.63 -15.06
C GLU A 52 0.95 -4.23 -16.47
N SER A 53 1.83 -5.22 -16.66
CA SER A 53 1.99 -5.88 -17.96
C SER A 53 0.74 -6.68 -18.32
N ALA A 54 0.24 -6.52 -19.55
CA ALA A 54 -0.88 -7.30 -20.08
C ALA A 54 -0.53 -8.78 -20.33
N GLN A 55 0.77 -9.12 -20.25
CA GLN A 55 1.28 -10.49 -20.35
C GLN A 55 1.56 -11.12 -18.98
N GLN A 56 1.33 -10.39 -17.87
CA GLN A 56 1.57 -10.91 -16.53
C GLN A 56 0.56 -12.01 -16.18
N PRO A 57 0.98 -13.19 -15.67
CA PRO A 57 0.06 -14.30 -15.34
C PRO A 57 -1.00 -13.94 -14.30
N LYS A 58 -0.71 -12.97 -13.43
CA LYS A 58 -1.60 -12.49 -12.37
C LYS A 58 -1.82 -10.98 -12.51
N GLN A 59 -2.82 -10.62 -13.30
CA GLN A 59 -3.30 -9.24 -13.43
C GLN A 59 -4.21 -8.87 -12.26
N VAL A 60 -3.96 -7.72 -11.63
CA VAL A 60 -4.66 -7.26 -10.42
C VAL A 60 -5.24 -5.85 -10.57
N LEU A 61 -4.76 -5.06 -11.54
CA LEU A 61 -5.17 -3.67 -11.73
C LEU A 61 -6.64 -3.52 -12.12
N LYS A 62 -7.22 -4.54 -12.76
CA LYS A 62 -8.68 -4.61 -13.00
C LYS A 62 -9.49 -4.59 -11.69
N MET A 63 -9.03 -5.30 -10.67
CA MET A 63 -9.66 -5.26 -9.34
C MET A 63 -9.44 -3.90 -8.69
N GLU A 64 -8.23 -3.34 -8.81
CA GLU A 64 -7.92 -2.01 -8.27
C GLU A 64 -8.84 -0.93 -8.83
N VAL A 65 -9.03 -0.87 -10.14
CA VAL A 65 -9.96 0.09 -10.78
C VAL A 65 -11.39 -0.08 -10.23
N ALA A 66 -11.84 -1.32 -10.02
CA ALA A 66 -13.16 -1.58 -9.44
C ALA A 66 -13.26 -1.13 -7.96
N VAL A 67 -12.19 -1.26 -7.18
CA VAL A 67 -12.08 -0.74 -5.80
C VAL A 67 -12.14 0.77 -5.80
N LEU A 68 -11.25 1.41 -6.56
CA LEU A 68 -11.12 2.85 -6.64
C LEU A 68 -12.42 3.52 -7.07
N LYS A 69 -13.09 2.99 -8.11
CA LYS A 69 -14.40 3.48 -8.58
C LYS A 69 -15.49 3.36 -7.53
N LYS A 70 -15.58 2.25 -6.78
CA LYS A 70 -16.59 2.08 -5.71
C LYS A 70 -16.35 2.97 -4.49
N LEU A 71 -15.12 3.43 -4.30
CA LEU A 71 -14.72 4.30 -3.20
C LEU A 71 -14.77 5.80 -3.55
N GLN A 72 -15.10 6.18 -4.78
CA GLN A 72 -15.25 7.60 -5.12
C GLN A 72 -16.36 8.25 -4.29
N GLY A 73 -16.10 9.46 -3.78
CA GLY A 73 -16.98 10.16 -2.85
C GLY A 73 -16.82 9.76 -1.37
N LYS A 74 -15.90 8.83 -1.05
CA LYS A 74 -15.39 8.66 0.32
C LYS A 74 -14.21 9.59 0.57
N ASP A 75 -14.11 10.08 1.81
CA ASP A 75 -12.87 10.68 2.30
C ASP A 75 -11.72 9.66 2.27
N HIS A 76 -10.50 10.21 2.29
CA HIS A 76 -9.25 9.47 2.25
C HIS A 76 -9.07 8.54 1.05
N VAL A 77 -9.68 8.87 -0.09
CA VAL A 77 -9.55 8.10 -1.33
C VAL A 77 -9.06 8.99 -2.47
N CYS A 78 -8.07 8.52 -3.23
CA CYS A 78 -7.57 9.20 -4.43
C CYS A 78 -8.70 9.42 -5.45
N ARG A 79 -8.82 10.64 -6.00
CA ARG A 79 -9.74 10.88 -7.13
C ARG A 79 -9.36 10.02 -8.33
N PHE A 80 -10.31 9.26 -8.86
CA PHE A 80 -10.19 8.52 -10.12
C PHE A 80 -10.18 9.50 -11.30
N ILE A 81 -9.26 9.30 -12.26
CA ILE A 81 -9.12 10.17 -13.44
C ILE A 81 -9.36 9.37 -14.73
N GLY A 82 -8.92 8.12 -14.80
CA GLY A 82 -9.13 7.28 -15.98
C GLY A 82 -8.53 5.88 -15.82
N CYS A 83 -8.81 5.00 -16.78
CA CYS A 83 -8.19 3.68 -16.88
C CYS A 83 -8.24 3.19 -18.33
N GLY A 84 -7.45 2.18 -18.66
CA GLY A 84 -7.50 1.53 -19.97
C GLY A 84 -6.66 0.27 -20.03
N ARG A 85 -6.65 -0.36 -21.21
CA ARG A 85 -5.87 -1.54 -21.53
C ARG A 85 -5.40 -1.48 -22.99
N ASN A 86 -4.28 -2.11 -23.27
CA ASN A 86 -3.78 -2.43 -24.61
C ASN A 86 -2.99 -3.75 -24.53
N ASP A 87 -2.51 -4.24 -25.67
CA ASP A 87 -1.85 -5.56 -25.77
C ASP A 87 -0.52 -5.67 -24.99
N ARG A 88 0.03 -4.53 -24.52
CA ARG A 88 1.27 -4.46 -23.73
C ARG A 88 1.02 -4.23 -22.24
N PHE A 89 0.07 -3.36 -21.87
CA PHE A 89 -0.19 -3.02 -20.47
C PHE A 89 -1.64 -2.61 -20.17
N ASN A 90 -2.07 -2.90 -18.94
CA ASN A 90 -3.25 -2.28 -18.32
C ASN A 90 -2.79 -1.02 -17.56
N TYR A 91 -3.64 0.01 -17.43
CA TYR A 91 -3.32 1.21 -16.67
C TYR A 91 -4.51 1.85 -15.93
N VAL A 92 -4.20 2.56 -14.85
CA VAL A 92 -5.12 3.45 -14.13
C VAL A 92 -4.44 4.80 -13.86
N VAL A 93 -5.23 5.86 -13.93
CA VAL A 93 -4.82 7.24 -13.65
C VAL A 93 -5.66 7.76 -12.50
N MET A 94 -5.00 8.35 -11.51
CA MET A 94 -5.61 8.90 -10.31
C MET A 94 -4.83 10.12 -9.81
N GLN A 95 -5.40 10.81 -8.84
CA GLN A 95 -4.75 11.92 -8.14
C GLN A 95 -3.36 11.52 -7.61
N LEU A 96 -2.34 12.31 -7.96
CA LEU A 96 -1.02 12.24 -7.32
C LEU A 96 -1.10 12.89 -5.93
N GLN A 97 -0.45 12.31 -4.92
CA GLN A 97 -0.36 12.89 -3.58
C GLN A 97 1.11 13.21 -3.22
N GLY A 98 1.35 13.64 -1.98
CA GLY A 98 2.68 14.01 -1.49
C GLY A 98 3.63 12.84 -1.16
N ARG A 99 4.47 13.04 -0.15
CA ARG A 99 5.35 11.99 0.43
C ARG A 99 4.52 10.93 1.15
N ASN A 100 4.99 9.68 1.19
CA ASN A 100 4.35 8.62 1.98
C ASN A 100 4.76 8.69 3.47
N LEU A 101 4.00 8.01 4.34
CA LEU A 101 4.20 8.09 5.79
C LEU A 101 5.55 7.52 6.25
N ALA A 102 6.09 6.51 5.57
CA ALA A 102 7.39 5.94 5.89
C ALA A 102 8.54 6.92 5.60
N ASP A 103 8.46 7.68 4.51
CA ASP A 103 9.43 8.74 4.18
C ASP A 103 9.30 9.93 5.13
N LEU A 104 8.07 10.36 5.42
CA LEU A 104 7.79 11.42 6.39
C LEU A 104 8.36 11.08 7.77
N ARG A 105 8.16 9.84 8.25
CA ARG A 105 8.70 9.35 9.53
C ARG A 105 10.22 9.28 9.50
N ARG A 106 10.82 8.75 8.43
CA ARG A 106 12.29 8.67 8.29
C ARG A 106 12.95 10.05 8.21
N SER A 107 12.23 11.07 7.74
CA SER A 107 12.72 12.45 7.72
C SER A 107 12.63 13.18 9.08
N GLN A 108 11.95 12.61 10.07
CA GLN A 108 11.98 13.14 11.44
C GLN A 108 13.33 12.87 12.09
N SER A 109 13.85 13.83 12.86
CA SER A 109 15.18 13.78 13.49
C SER A 109 15.42 12.54 14.37
N ARG A 110 14.36 11.98 14.97
CA ARG A 110 14.40 10.76 15.80
C ARG A 110 13.81 9.53 15.10
N GLY A 111 13.34 9.64 13.86
CA GLY A 111 12.62 8.57 13.17
C GLY A 111 11.24 8.25 13.77
N THR A 112 10.64 9.18 14.51
CA THR A 112 9.38 9.04 15.25
C THR A 112 8.45 10.22 14.98
N PHE A 113 7.15 9.98 14.99
CA PHE A 113 6.13 11.03 15.08
C PHE A 113 5.76 11.32 16.53
N THR A 114 5.18 12.50 16.77
CA THR A 114 4.55 12.85 18.04
C THR A 114 3.22 12.10 18.22
N ILE A 115 2.70 12.09 19.46
CA ILE A 115 1.37 11.53 19.74
C ILE A 115 0.27 12.28 18.94
N SER A 116 0.34 13.61 18.83
CA SER A 116 -0.61 14.41 18.03
C SER A 116 -0.67 13.95 16.57
N THR A 117 0.48 13.85 15.90
CA THR A 117 0.57 13.34 14.52
C THR A 117 0.10 11.88 14.43
N THR A 118 0.55 11.03 15.35
CA THR A 118 0.21 9.59 15.33
C THR A 118 -1.28 9.33 15.49
N LEU A 119 -1.95 10.02 16.41
CA LEU A 119 -3.38 9.84 16.66
C LEU A 119 -4.22 10.30 15.46
N ARG A 120 -3.93 11.49 14.91
CA ARG A 120 -4.66 12.03 13.76
C ARG A 120 -4.43 11.21 12.48
N LEU A 121 -3.21 10.72 12.25
CA LEU A 121 -2.94 9.77 11.17
C LEU A 121 -3.69 8.44 11.39
N GLY A 122 -3.64 7.90 12.61
CA GLY A 122 -4.30 6.64 12.94
C GLY A 122 -5.83 6.68 12.75
N LYS A 123 -6.45 7.81 13.11
CA LYS A 123 -7.86 8.11 12.86
C LYS A 123 -8.21 8.08 11.36
N GLN A 124 -7.51 8.88 10.55
CA GLN A 124 -7.72 8.90 9.09
C GLN A 124 -7.51 7.52 8.44
N ILE A 125 -6.50 6.76 8.89
CA ILE A 125 -6.24 5.40 8.39
C ILE A 125 -7.37 4.44 8.81
N LEU A 126 -7.90 4.54 10.04
CA LEU A 126 -9.03 3.72 10.48
C LEU A 126 -10.31 4.00 9.65
N GLU A 127 -10.61 5.27 9.38
CA GLU A 127 -11.73 5.69 8.52
C GLU A 127 -11.58 5.18 7.08
N SER A 128 -10.34 5.15 6.57
CA SER A 128 -9.99 4.58 5.27
C SER A 128 -10.23 3.06 5.25
N ILE A 129 -9.79 2.34 6.29
CA ILE A 129 -9.97 0.90 6.44
C ILE A 129 -11.45 0.54 6.54
N GLU A 130 -12.23 1.23 7.39
CA GLU A 130 -13.68 1.01 7.48
C GLU A 130 -14.37 1.28 6.12
N SER A 131 -13.96 2.33 5.41
CA SER A 131 -14.51 2.66 4.09
C SER A 131 -14.29 1.54 3.07
N ILE A 132 -13.07 0.98 2.97
CA ILE A 132 -12.77 -0.20 2.13
C ILE A 132 -13.61 -1.41 2.53
N HIS A 133 -13.77 -1.66 3.83
CA HIS A 133 -14.56 -2.78 4.33
C HIS A 133 -16.06 -2.62 4.04
N SER A 134 -16.58 -1.39 4.06
CA SER A 134 -18.01 -1.06 3.87
C SER A 134 -18.52 -1.33 2.44
N VAL A 135 -17.69 -1.07 1.43
CA VAL A 135 -18.03 -1.26 -0.01
C VAL A 135 -17.99 -2.74 -0.44
N GLY A 136 -17.68 -3.65 0.48
CA GLY A 136 -17.95 -5.08 0.33
C GLY A 136 -16.85 -5.92 -0.29
N PHE A 137 -15.63 -5.40 -0.47
CA PHE A 137 -14.48 -6.20 -0.96
C PHE A 137 -14.08 -7.36 -0.04
N LEU A 138 -14.54 -7.34 1.22
CA LEU A 138 -14.44 -8.47 2.15
C LEU A 138 -15.81 -9.03 2.61
N HIS A 139 -16.92 -8.30 2.45
CA HIS A 139 -18.13 -8.56 3.26
C HIS A 139 -19.32 -9.21 2.53
N ARG A 140 -19.53 -8.98 1.22
CA ARG A 140 -20.85 -9.27 0.61
C ARG A 140 -21.05 -10.69 0.05
N ASP A 141 -19.99 -11.48 0.06
CA ASP A 141 -20.02 -12.92 0.24
C ASP A 141 -18.84 -13.24 1.16
N ILE A 142 -19.07 -13.57 2.44
CA ILE A 142 -17.98 -14.13 3.27
C ILE A 142 -17.75 -15.54 2.75
N LYS A 143 -16.84 -15.65 1.79
CA LYS A 143 -16.44 -16.93 1.22
C LYS A 143 -15.85 -17.78 2.34
N PRO A 144 -16.15 -19.10 2.38
CA PRO A 144 -15.46 -20.03 3.27
C PRO A 144 -13.95 -19.78 3.19
N PRO A 145 -13.26 -19.62 4.33
CA PRO A 145 -11.83 -19.36 4.32
C PRO A 145 -11.12 -20.52 3.64
N ARG A 146 -10.19 -20.23 2.71
CA ARG A 146 -9.36 -21.28 2.12
C ARG A 146 -8.56 -21.98 3.21
N ALA A 147 -8.43 -23.31 3.12
CA ALA A 147 -7.63 -24.11 4.05
C ALA A 147 -6.17 -23.63 4.14
N VAL A 148 -5.61 -23.20 2.99
CA VAL A 148 -4.35 -22.47 2.90
C VAL A 148 -4.53 -21.26 1.99
N ALA A 149 -4.01 -20.11 2.41
CA ALA A 149 -3.92 -18.89 1.62
C ALA A 149 -2.46 -18.47 1.50
N GLY A 150 -2.00 -18.13 0.29
CA GLY A 150 -0.68 -17.52 0.12
C GLY A 150 -0.55 -16.24 0.97
N PHE A 151 0.64 -16.04 1.54
CA PHE A 151 1.00 -14.88 2.33
C PHE A 151 0.81 -13.57 1.54
N ARG A 152 0.39 -12.50 2.22
CA ARG A 152 0.16 -11.18 1.58
C ARG A 152 0.48 -10.01 2.52
N GLY A 153 0.92 -8.92 1.90
CA GLY A 153 1.36 -7.69 2.56
C GLY A 153 2.83 -7.74 2.97
N THR A 154 3.28 -6.69 3.67
CA THR A 154 4.69 -6.56 4.07
C THR A 154 4.97 -7.30 5.38
N VAL A 155 5.97 -8.18 5.38
CA VAL A 155 6.41 -9.04 6.51
C VAL A 155 6.41 -8.33 7.87
N ARG A 156 6.91 -7.08 7.89
CA ARG A 156 7.02 -6.25 9.10
C ARG A 156 5.66 -5.95 9.75
N TYR A 157 4.61 -5.68 9.00
CA TYR A 157 3.29 -5.28 9.54
C TYR A 157 2.23 -6.37 9.40
N ALA A 158 2.50 -7.44 8.65
CA ALA A 158 1.56 -8.55 8.48
C ALA A 158 1.15 -9.21 9.81
N SER A 159 -0.15 -9.48 9.98
CA SER A 159 -0.69 -10.18 11.16
C SER A 159 -0.14 -11.62 11.31
N ILE A 160 -0.31 -12.20 12.51
CA ILE A 160 0.03 -13.61 12.78
C ILE A 160 -0.78 -14.56 11.86
N ASN A 161 -2.02 -14.22 11.52
CA ASN A 161 -2.84 -15.06 10.63
C ASN A 161 -2.27 -15.12 9.20
N ALA A 162 -1.80 -13.98 8.68
CA ALA A 162 -1.15 -13.94 7.38
C ALA A 162 0.16 -14.73 7.37
N HIS A 163 0.98 -14.59 8.42
CA HIS A 163 2.19 -15.40 8.64
C HIS A 163 1.90 -16.91 8.68
N ARG A 164 0.78 -17.31 9.29
CA ARG A 164 0.28 -18.70 9.33
C ARG A 164 -0.47 -19.12 8.05
N ASN A 165 -0.37 -18.38 6.95
CA ASN A 165 -1.04 -18.67 5.66
C ASN A 165 -2.57 -18.91 5.79
N ARG A 166 -3.23 -18.21 6.74
CA ARG A 166 -4.70 -18.27 6.90
C ARG A 166 -5.37 -17.26 5.97
N GLU A 167 -6.64 -17.50 5.61
CA GLU A 167 -7.41 -16.47 4.91
C GLU A 167 -7.59 -15.23 5.78
N MET A 168 -7.16 -14.08 5.25
CA MET A 168 -7.13 -12.82 6.00
C MET A 168 -8.51 -12.17 6.03
N GLY A 169 -8.90 -11.72 7.22
CA GLY A 169 -10.14 -10.98 7.50
C GLY A 169 -9.89 -9.50 7.78
N ARG A 170 -10.95 -8.79 8.17
CA ARG A 170 -10.94 -7.33 8.42
C ARG A 170 -10.04 -6.93 9.60
N HIS A 171 -9.84 -7.84 10.54
CA HIS A 171 -9.01 -7.66 11.73
C HIS A 171 -7.51 -7.68 11.41
N ASP A 172 -7.08 -8.33 10.32
CA ASP A 172 -5.67 -8.39 9.94
C ASP A 172 -5.15 -7.03 9.44
N ASP A 173 -5.97 -6.26 8.71
CA ASP A 173 -5.68 -4.87 8.36
C ASP A 173 -5.61 -3.96 9.62
N LEU A 174 -6.39 -4.25 10.67
CA LEU A 174 -6.33 -3.54 11.95
C LEU A 174 -5.09 -3.91 12.79
N TRP A 175 -4.61 -5.15 12.70
CA TRP A 175 -3.30 -5.55 13.24
C TRP A 175 -2.16 -4.80 12.54
N SER A 176 -2.26 -4.61 11.23
CA SER A 176 -1.29 -3.81 10.46
C SER A 176 -1.27 -2.35 10.93
N LEU A 177 -2.45 -1.75 11.12
CA LEU A 177 -2.59 -0.41 11.72
C LEU A 177 -1.96 -0.33 13.12
N PHE A 178 -2.25 -1.29 14.01
CA PHE A 178 -1.66 -1.32 15.36
C PHE A 178 -0.12 -1.31 15.31
N TYR A 179 0.49 -2.18 14.49
CA TYR A 179 1.95 -2.21 14.34
C TYR A 179 2.52 -0.93 13.71
N MET A 180 1.82 -0.29 12.77
CA MET A 180 2.23 1.01 12.24
C MET A 180 2.24 2.09 13.32
N LEU A 181 1.21 2.18 14.16
CA LEU A 181 1.12 3.19 15.23
C LEU A 181 2.20 3.00 16.30
N VAL A 182 2.49 1.75 16.68
CA VAL A 182 3.64 1.43 17.53
C VAL A 182 4.95 1.90 16.88
N GLU A 183 5.16 1.65 15.58
CA GLU A 183 6.37 2.11 14.90
C GLU A 183 6.43 3.63 14.70
N PHE A 184 5.29 4.32 14.63
CA PHE A 184 5.23 5.78 14.55
C PHE A 184 5.73 6.43 15.84
N VAL A 185 5.31 5.94 17.01
CA VAL A 185 5.73 6.49 18.31
C VAL A 185 7.11 6.00 18.75
N VAL A 186 7.37 4.70 18.62
CA VAL A 186 8.61 4.05 19.12
C VAL A 186 9.74 4.11 18.09
N GLY A 187 9.43 4.34 16.81
CA GLY A 187 10.39 4.44 15.70
C GLY A 187 10.82 3.10 15.12
N GLN A 188 10.57 1.99 15.81
CA GLN A 188 10.89 0.62 15.38
C GLN A 188 9.99 -0.44 16.02
N LEU A 189 9.79 -1.54 15.30
CA LEU A 189 9.19 -2.77 15.83
C LEU A 189 10.29 -3.76 16.27
N PRO A 190 10.02 -4.70 17.19
CA PRO A 190 11.02 -5.64 17.72
C PRO A 190 11.75 -6.46 16.64
N TRP A 191 11.04 -6.80 15.56
CA TRP A 191 11.53 -7.56 14.41
C TRP A 191 12.06 -6.70 13.25
N ARG A 192 12.28 -5.38 13.43
CA ARG A 192 12.63 -4.44 12.34
C ARG A 192 13.83 -4.87 11.49
N LYS A 193 14.83 -5.54 12.08
CA LYS A 193 16.08 -5.97 11.42
C LYS A 193 16.00 -7.35 10.79
N ILE A 194 14.87 -8.05 10.88
CA ILE A 194 14.71 -9.44 10.45
C ILE A 194 13.98 -9.46 9.10
N LYS A 195 14.58 -10.11 8.10
CA LYS A 195 14.01 -10.25 6.74
C LYS A 195 13.28 -11.57 6.53
N ASP A 196 13.69 -12.63 7.23
CA ASP A 196 13.08 -13.97 7.14
C ASP A 196 11.63 -13.94 7.65
N LYS A 197 10.69 -14.38 6.80
CA LYS A 197 9.25 -14.28 7.05
C LYS A 197 8.83 -15.17 8.22
N GLU A 198 9.25 -16.42 8.20
CA GLU A 198 8.95 -17.46 9.18
C GLU A 198 9.49 -17.10 10.57
N GLN A 199 10.68 -16.51 10.65
CA GLN A 199 11.26 -15.98 11.88
C GLN A 199 10.48 -14.78 12.41
N VAL A 200 10.08 -13.83 11.55
CA VAL A 200 9.21 -12.70 11.98
C VAL A 200 7.86 -13.20 12.49
N GLY A 201 7.24 -14.17 11.82
CA GLY A 201 6.00 -14.80 12.27
C GLY A 201 6.16 -15.48 13.64
N SER A 202 7.23 -16.26 13.82
CA SER A 202 7.56 -16.94 15.07
C SER A 202 7.80 -15.99 16.24
N ILE A 203 8.43 -14.83 15.98
CA ILE A 203 8.63 -13.79 16.98
C ILE A 203 7.30 -13.13 17.34
N LYS A 204 6.48 -12.75 16.35
CA LYS A 204 5.14 -12.17 16.58
C LYS A 204 4.26 -13.09 17.43
N GLU A 205 4.29 -14.39 17.17
CA GLU A 205 3.51 -15.38 17.91
C GLU A 205 3.92 -15.52 19.39
N ARG A 206 5.20 -15.30 19.71
CA ARG A 206 5.75 -15.40 21.08
C ARG A 206 5.81 -14.06 21.81
N TYR A 207 5.55 -12.95 21.11
CA TYR A 207 5.73 -11.60 21.67
C TYR A 207 4.51 -11.18 22.50
N GLU A 208 4.77 -10.70 23.72
CA GLU A 208 3.73 -10.10 24.56
C GLU A 208 3.36 -8.71 24.03
N HIS A 209 2.31 -8.65 23.21
CA HIS A 209 1.88 -7.40 22.54
C HIS A 209 1.55 -6.26 23.50
N ARG A 210 1.17 -6.55 24.76
CA ARG A 210 0.94 -5.53 25.80
C ARG A 210 2.19 -4.71 26.10
N LEU A 211 3.40 -5.24 25.88
CA LEU A 211 4.65 -4.48 26.00
C LEU A 211 4.74 -3.32 24.99
N MET A 212 4.04 -3.38 23.86
CA MET A 212 4.00 -2.30 22.86
C MET A 212 3.19 -1.09 23.34
N LEU A 213 2.29 -1.27 24.32
CA LEU A 213 1.44 -0.20 24.84
C LEU A 213 2.19 0.78 25.74
N LYS A 214 3.41 0.45 26.20
CA LYS A 214 4.22 1.27 27.13
C LYS A 214 4.40 2.74 26.73
N HIS A 215 4.37 3.02 25.42
CA HIS A 215 4.54 4.37 24.86
C HIS A 215 3.31 4.89 24.11
N LEU A 216 2.21 4.13 24.09
CA LEU A 216 0.93 4.56 23.55
C LEU A 216 0.02 5.12 24.67
N PRO A 217 -0.99 5.93 24.34
CA PRO A 217 -2.03 6.32 25.29
C PRO A 217 -2.73 5.09 25.91
N GLN A 218 -3.14 5.19 27.17
CA GLN A 218 -3.68 4.05 27.93
C GLN A 218 -4.94 3.45 27.28
N GLU A 219 -5.70 4.26 26.55
CA GLU A 219 -6.89 3.83 25.81
C GLU A 219 -6.58 2.74 24.76
N PHE A 220 -5.33 2.61 24.28
CA PHE A 220 -4.92 1.55 23.35
C PHE A 220 -4.94 0.13 23.94
N ASN A 221 -5.09 -0.03 25.27
CA ASN A 221 -5.43 -1.34 25.84
C ASN A 221 -6.74 -1.87 25.23
N VAL A 222 -7.75 -1.00 25.07
CA VAL A 222 -9.05 -1.35 24.47
C VAL A 222 -8.89 -1.72 22.99
N PHE A 223 -8.04 -1.00 22.25
CA PHE A 223 -7.72 -1.31 20.86
C PHE A 223 -7.12 -2.72 20.73
N LEU A 224 -6.07 -3.00 21.51
CA LEU A 224 -5.35 -4.28 21.46
C LEU A 224 -6.23 -5.44 21.90
N ASP A 225 -6.95 -5.30 23.02
CA ASP A 225 -7.83 -6.35 23.53
C ASP A 225 -8.97 -6.64 22.54
N HIS A 226 -9.53 -5.63 21.86
CA HIS A 226 -10.54 -5.84 20.81
C HIS A 226 -9.97 -6.63 19.62
N ILE A 227 -8.90 -6.16 18.97
CA ILE A 227 -8.36 -6.82 17.76
C ILE A 227 -7.80 -8.23 18.02
N SER A 228 -7.46 -8.54 19.27
CA SER A 228 -6.98 -9.85 19.70
C SER A 228 -8.10 -10.89 19.83
N ASN A 229 -9.34 -10.45 20.02
CA ASN A 229 -10.53 -11.31 20.15
C ASN A 229 -11.33 -11.46 18.84
N LEU A 230 -10.88 -10.85 17.74
CA LEU A 230 -11.52 -10.94 16.43
C LEU A 230 -11.04 -12.14 15.61
N ASP A 231 -11.95 -12.71 14.83
CA ASP A 231 -11.68 -13.73 13.83
C ASP A 231 -12.06 -13.27 12.40
N TYR A 232 -11.91 -14.18 11.43
CA TYR A 232 -12.21 -13.92 10.02
C TYR A 232 -13.68 -13.52 9.76
N PHE A 233 -14.62 -14.06 10.54
CA PHE A 233 -16.06 -13.89 10.32
C PHE A 233 -16.61 -12.65 11.03
N THR A 234 -16.05 -12.32 12.19
CA THR A 234 -16.52 -11.26 13.08
C THR A 234 -16.32 -9.88 12.44
N LYS A 235 -17.30 -8.99 12.58
CA LYS A 235 -17.17 -7.59 12.18
C LYS A 235 -16.43 -6.84 13.28
N PRO A 236 -15.30 -6.17 13.00
CA PRO A 236 -14.69 -5.26 13.96
C PRO A 236 -15.66 -4.13 14.31
N ASP A 237 -15.78 -3.82 15.60
CA ASP A 237 -16.39 -2.58 16.05
C ASP A 237 -15.46 -1.39 15.76
N TYR A 238 -15.67 -0.73 14.63
CA TYR A 238 -14.91 0.47 14.25
C TYR A 238 -15.24 1.68 15.12
N GLN A 239 -16.43 1.74 15.73
CA GLN A 239 -16.84 2.86 16.58
C GLN A 239 -16.11 2.80 17.93
N LEU A 240 -15.96 1.59 18.50
CA LEU A 240 -15.09 1.36 19.65
C LEU A 240 -13.65 1.78 19.36
N LEU A 241 -13.10 1.34 18.22
CA LEU A 241 -11.73 1.68 17.82
C LEU A 241 -11.56 3.18 17.55
N MET A 242 -12.57 3.86 17.00
CA MET A 242 -12.55 5.31 16.81
C MET A 242 -12.55 6.04 18.15
N SER A 243 -13.34 5.58 19.11
CA SER A 243 -13.40 6.15 20.46
C SER A 243 -12.06 6.11 21.18
N VAL A 244 -11.20 5.13 20.88
CA VAL A 244 -9.82 5.10 21.40
C VAL A 244 -9.03 6.32 20.92
N PHE A 245 -9.05 6.63 19.62
CA PHE A 245 -8.37 7.82 19.09
C PHE A 245 -8.96 9.11 19.64
N ASP A 246 -10.29 9.27 19.59
CA ASP A 246 -10.95 10.50 20.04
C ASP A 246 -10.75 10.75 21.54
N ASN A 247 -10.74 9.70 22.37
CA ASN A 247 -10.48 9.84 23.80
C ASN A 247 -9.00 10.13 24.07
N SER A 248 -8.06 9.43 23.42
CA SER A 248 -6.64 9.77 23.52
C SER A 248 -6.35 11.20 23.06
N MET A 249 -7.00 11.69 22.01
CA MET A 249 -6.84 13.07 21.54
C MET A 249 -7.32 14.07 22.60
N LYS A 250 -8.48 13.83 23.24
CA LYS A 250 -8.95 14.65 24.37
C LYS A 250 -7.98 14.60 25.55
N THR A 251 -7.53 13.42 25.97
CA THR A 251 -6.58 13.20 27.08
C THR A 251 -5.27 13.96 26.88
N PHE A 252 -4.78 14.03 25.63
CA PHE A 252 -3.52 14.70 25.27
C PHE A 252 -3.70 16.15 24.77
N GLY A 253 -4.92 16.69 24.76
CA GLY A 253 -5.21 18.05 24.29
C GLY A 253 -4.96 18.28 22.79
N VAL A 254 -5.03 17.22 21.98
CA VAL A 254 -4.79 17.24 20.53
C VAL A 254 -6.03 17.70 19.78
N ILE A 255 -5.87 18.62 18.84
CA ILE A 255 -6.95 19.10 17.96
C ILE A 255 -6.64 18.82 16.49
N GLU A 256 -7.67 18.66 15.66
CA GLU A 256 -7.50 18.29 14.24
C GLU A 256 -6.66 19.30 13.45
N SER A 257 -6.70 20.58 13.85
CA SER A 257 -5.95 21.68 13.25
C SER A 257 -4.49 21.81 13.72
N ASP A 258 -4.01 20.92 14.59
CA ASP A 258 -2.61 20.92 15.01
C ASP A 258 -1.69 20.71 13.78
N PRO A 259 -0.57 21.45 13.64
CA PRO A 259 0.38 21.14 12.59
C PRO A 259 0.95 19.73 12.75
N PHE A 260 1.10 19.01 11.65
CA PHE A 260 1.84 17.75 11.62
C PHE A 260 3.34 18.00 11.83
N ASP A 261 4.09 16.96 12.21
CA ASP A 261 5.50 17.15 12.63
C ASP A 261 6.41 17.67 11.50
N TRP A 262 6.11 17.34 10.24
CA TRP A 262 6.84 17.83 9.07
C TRP A 262 6.45 19.26 8.64
N GLU A 263 5.38 19.84 9.20
CA GLU A 263 4.98 21.24 8.95
C GLU A 263 5.68 22.19 9.93
N LYS A 264 5.92 21.74 11.17
CA LYS A 264 6.62 22.49 12.23
C LYS A 264 8.05 22.88 11.86
N SER A 265 8.67 22.19 10.89
CA SER A 265 10.01 22.51 10.37
C SER A 265 10.03 23.70 9.39
N GLY A 266 8.89 24.33 9.10
CA GLY A 266 8.78 25.41 8.11
C GLY A 266 8.88 26.85 8.64
N THR A 267 9.02 27.06 9.95
CA THR A 267 8.94 28.41 10.56
C THR A 267 10.28 29.15 10.68
N ASP A 268 11.38 28.60 10.15
CA ASP A 268 12.65 29.29 9.97
C ASP A 268 13.01 29.35 8.48
N GLY A 269 12.96 30.54 7.89
CA GLY A 269 13.46 30.82 6.55
C GLY A 269 12.46 30.69 5.41
N SER A 270 11.76 31.79 5.11
CA SER A 270 11.20 32.03 3.78
C SER A 270 12.34 32.00 2.74
N LEU A 271 12.28 31.06 1.78
CA LEU A 271 13.03 31.15 0.53
C LEU A 271 12.31 30.35 -0.57
N THR A 272 11.92 31.07 -1.62
CA THR A 272 11.34 30.52 -2.87
C THR A 272 12.28 29.55 -3.56
N THR A 273 11.84 28.32 -3.80
CA THR A 273 12.61 27.31 -4.54
C THR A 273 12.71 27.64 -6.03
N THR A 274 13.73 28.41 -6.40
CA THR A 274 14.19 28.49 -7.79
C THR A 274 15.21 27.39 -8.04
N THR A 275 15.09 26.69 -9.16
CA THR A 275 15.96 25.57 -9.54
C THR A 275 17.38 26.02 -9.90
N THR A 276 18.41 25.44 -9.26
CA THR A 276 19.73 25.23 -9.87
C THR A 276 20.50 24.10 -9.19
N SER A 277 21.27 23.35 -9.98
CA SER A 277 22.05 22.17 -9.59
C SER A 277 23.53 22.50 -9.33
N THR A 278 24.13 21.96 -8.25
CA THR A 278 25.59 21.68 -8.24
C THR A 278 26.01 20.63 -7.19
N THR A 279 27.12 19.97 -7.50
CA THR A 279 27.81 18.82 -6.88
C THR A 279 28.20 18.90 -5.38
N PRO A 280 28.41 17.75 -4.71
CA PRO A 280 28.86 17.69 -3.32
C PRO A 280 30.39 17.73 -3.16
N GLN A 281 30.88 18.27 -2.03
CA GLN A 281 32.23 18.01 -1.51
C GLN A 281 32.18 17.68 -0.01
N LEU A 282 33.00 16.70 0.41
CA LEU A 282 33.19 16.33 1.81
C LEU A 282 33.98 17.43 2.54
N HIS A 283 33.74 17.59 3.85
CA HIS A 283 34.81 17.84 4.82
C HIS A 283 34.45 17.30 6.21
N THR A 284 35.38 16.56 6.81
CA THR A 284 35.27 15.88 8.12
C THR A 284 35.98 16.69 9.21
N ARG A 285 35.44 16.71 10.45
CA ARG A 285 36.24 16.89 11.67
C ARG A 285 35.53 16.32 12.91
N LEU A 286 36.29 15.59 13.72
CA LEU A 286 36.02 15.13 15.10
C LEU A 286 36.81 16.09 16.05
N THR A 287 36.66 16.24 17.37
CA THR A 287 36.37 15.41 18.59
C THR A 287 35.99 16.40 19.74
N PRO A 288 36.02 16.12 21.08
CA PRO A 288 36.07 14.88 21.88
C PRO A 288 34.92 14.73 22.93
N ALA A 289 34.99 13.71 23.79
CA ALA A 289 33.88 13.22 24.63
C ALA A 289 34.11 13.33 26.17
N ALA A 290 32.99 13.24 26.91
CA ALA A 290 32.85 12.84 28.32
C ALA A 290 31.35 12.55 28.61
N ILE A 291 30.88 11.73 29.56
CA ILE A 291 31.41 10.58 30.34
C ILE A 291 30.16 9.71 30.68
N GLY A 292 30.25 8.36 30.74
CA GLY A 292 29.14 7.52 31.24
C GLY A 292 29.11 6.10 30.65
N ILE A 293 29.60 5.10 31.41
CA ILE A 293 29.85 3.72 30.95
C ILE A 293 28.66 2.79 31.27
N ALA A 294 28.29 1.92 30.33
CA ALA A 294 28.05 0.47 30.58
C ALA A 294 27.99 -0.37 29.27
N ASN A 295 29.15 -0.94 28.91
CA ASN A 295 29.43 -2.16 28.14
C ASN A 295 28.32 -2.88 27.32
N ALA A 296 28.49 -2.87 25.99
CA ALA A 296 28.28 -4.05 25.14
C ALA A 296 29.34 -4.06 24.01
N THR A 297 29.89 -5.23 23.67
CA THR A 297 31.08 -5.39 22.81
C THR A 297 30.76 -5.14 21.32
N PRO A 298 31.57 -4.35 20.58
CA PRO A 298 31.38 -4.13 19.14
C PRO A 298 32.14 -5.13 18.25
N ILE A 299 31.55 -5.45 17.09
CA ILE A 299 32.25 -6.05 15.94
C ILE A 299 32.20 -5.02 14.79
N PRO A 300 33.32 -4.65 14.13
CA PRO A 300 33.33 -3.57 13.13
C PRO A 300 32.87 -4.04 11.74
N GLY A 301 32.11 -3.20 11.02
CA GLY A 301 31.73 -3.50 9.64
C GLY A 301 30.60 -2.65 9.07
N ASP A 302 30.66 -1.32 9.19
CA ASP A 302 29.69 -0.43 8.53
C ASP A 302 30.00 -0.29 7.03
N LEU A 303 29.02 -0.65 6.20
CA LEU A 303 28.88 -0.10 4.85
C LEU A 303 27.40 0.23 4.62
N LEU A 304 27.16 1.50 4.27
CA LEU A 304 25.87 2.00 3.80
C LEU A 304 25.38 1.14 2.64
N ARG A 305 24.23 0.47 2.82
CA ARG A 305 23.51 -0.23 1.75
C ARG A 305 22.04 0.17 1.75
N GLU A 306 21.58 0.53 0.57
CA GLU A 306 20.20 0.91 0.28
C GLU A 306 19.27 -0.27 0.57
N ASN A 307 18.13 -0.01 1.23
CA ASN A 307 17.05 -0.98 1.32
C ASN A 307 16.01 -0.65 0.24
N THR A 308 16.31 -1.06 -0.99
CA THR A 308 15.26 -1.61 -1.85
C THR A 308 14.89 -2.97 -1.27
N ASP A 309 13.72 -3.05 -0.62
CA ASP A 309 13.16 -4.35 -0.24
C ASP A 309 12.64 -5.04 -1.50
N GLU A 310 13.54 -5.81 -2.12
CA GLU A 310 13.29 -6.69 -3.26
C GLU A 310 12.07 -7.60 -3.01
N VAL A 311 11.19 -7.69 -4.01
CA VAL A 311 10.07 -8.65 -4.00
C VAL A 311 10.61 -9.98 -4.53
N PHE A 312 10.70 -11.00 -3.67
CA PHE A 312 11.10 -12.34 -4.10
C PHE A 312 10.13 -12.88 -5.17
N PRO A 313 10.65 -13.49 -6.27
CA PRO A 313 9.84 -14.32 -7.15
C PRO A 313 9.55 -15.65 -6.44
N ASP A 314 8.28 -16.04 -6.34
CA ASP A 314 7.90 -17.36 -5.82
C ASP A 314 8.36 -18.48 -6.76
N GLU A 315 8.84 -19.59 -6.17
CA GLU A 315 9.30 -20.77 -6.89
C GLU A 315 8.15 -21.53 -7.57
N GLN A 316 8.46 -22.19 -8.69
CA GLN A 316 7.51 -23.02 -9.42
C GLN A 316 7.13 -24.26 -8.61
N LEU A 317 5.82 -24.46 -8.38
CA LEU A 317 5.28 -25.77 -8.02
C LEU A 317 4.13 -26.14 -8.98
N SER A 318 4.16 -27.39 -9.41
CA SER A 318 3.38 -27.95 -10.51
C SER A 318 1.98 -28.39 -10.10
N ASP A 319 0.97 -27.99 -10.85
CA ASP A 319 -0.32 -28.70 -10.89
C ASP A 319 -0.33 -29.69 -12.05
N GLY A 320 -0.50 -30.98 -11.73
CA GLY A 320 -0.54 -32.08 -12.69
C GLY A 320 -1.87 -32.22 -13.43
N GLU A 321 -1.82 -32.93 -14.55
CA GLU A 321 -2.94 -33.13 -15.48
C GLU A 321 -4.13 -33.88 -14.88
N ASN A 322 -5.32 -33.57 -15.41
CA ASN A 322 -6.35 -34.56 -15.77
C ASN A 322 -7.29 -33.92 -16.81
N GLY A 323 -7.56 -34.58 -17.93
CA GLY A 323 -8.33 -33.99 -19.03
C GLY A 323 -9.31 -34.93 -19.72
N ILE A 324 -10.02 -34.35 -20.71
CA ILE A 324 -10.74 -35.00 -21.84
C ILE A 324 -12.12 -35.64 -21.47
N PRO A 325 -13.16 -35.66 -22.38
CA PRO A 325 -13.17 -35.34 -23.82
C PRO A 325 -14.17 -34.28 -24.35
N ILE A 326 -13.72 -33.58 -25.40
CA ILE A 326 -14.27 -33.47 -26.78
C ILE A 326 -15.80 -33.60 -27.01
N GLY A 327 -16.37 -32.61 -27.74
CA GLY A 327 -17.60 -32.71 -28.55
C GLY A 327 -17.50 -31.82 -29.80
N VAL A 328 -18.08 -32.21 -30.94
CA VAL A 328 -17.68 -31.73 -32.30
C VAL A 328 -18.87 -31.19 -33.14
N SER A 329 -18.80 -29.90 -33.55
CA SER A 329 -19.31 -29.25 -34.82
C SER A 329 -20.76 -29.50 -35.32
N PRO A 330 -21.26 -28.96 -36.48
CA PRO A 330 -20.66 -28.07 -37.52
C PRO A 330 -21.48 -26.83 -38.04
N GLU A 331 -20.80 -25.99 -38.85
CA GLU A 331 -21.25 -25.21 -40.07
C GLU A 331 -22.27 -24.02 -39.99
N LYS A 332 -21.99 -22.77 -40.47
CA LYS A 332 -21.75 -22.16 -41.85
C LYS A 332 -23.07 -21.79 -42.60
N LEU A 333 -23.29 -20.72 -43.39
CA LEU A 333 -22.45 -19.78 -44.21
C LEU A 333 -23.24 -18.41 -44.49
N PRO A 334 -22.97 -17.47 -45.47
CA PRO A 334 -22.99 -16.00 -45.22
C PRO A 334 -23.87 -15.09 -46.14
N GLY A 335 -23.89 -13.75 -45.91
CA GLY A 335 -24.40 -12.73 -46.86
C GLY A 335 -24.22 -11.25 -46.43
N SER A 336 -23.69 -10.39 -47.32
CA SER A 336 -23.27 -8.97 -47.12
C SER A 336 -24.42 -7.93 -47.33
N PRO A 337 -24.22 -6.58 -47.39
CA PRO A 337 -23.06 -5.72 -47.02
C PRO A 337 -23.36 -4.41 -46.23
N GLY A 338 -22.35 -3.92 -45.47
CA GLY A 338 -21.96 -2.50 -45.40
C GLY A 338 -22.82 -1.45 -44.67
N HIS A 339 -22.36 -1.00 -43.49
CA HIS A 339 -22.41 0.41 -43.07
C HIS A 339 -21.31 0.79 -42.07
N GLN A 340 -20.71 1.97 -42.30
CA GLN A 340 -19.97 2.90 -41.40
C GLN A 340 -19.16 2.36 -40.19
N ARG A 341 -17.88 2.80 -40.10
CA ARG A 341 -17.03 2.61 -38.90
C ARG A 341 -17.71 3.18 -37.64
N PRO A 342 -17.90 2.40 -36.57
CA PRO A 342 -18.19 2.97 -35.26
C PRO A 342 -16.97 3.71 -34.71
N GLN A 343 -17.18 4.83 -34.02
CA GLN A 343 -16.18 5.34 -33.08
C GLN A 343 -15.88 4.26 -32.03
N GLU A 344 -14.62 4.14 -31.62
CA GLU A 344 -14.23 3.28 -30.50
C GLU A 344 -14.87 3.79 -29.20
N LYS A 345 -16.02 3.20 -28.85
CA LYS A 345 -16.60 3.36 -27.52
C LYS A 345 -15.65 2.76 -26.48
N ASP A 346 -15.57 3.38 -25.30
CA ASP A 346 -14.70 2.91 -24.23
C ASP A 346 -15.07 1.46 -23.86
N VAL A 347 -14.15 0.53 -24.12
CA VAL A 347 -14.30 -0.94 -24.09
C VAL A 347 -14.63 -1.50 -22.68
N TRP A 348 -14.86 -0.63 -21.69
CA TRP A 348 -15.30 -0.97 -20.35
C TRP A 348 -16.77 -0.60 -20.06
N GLU A 349 -17.44 0.20 -20.89
CA GLU A 349 -18.87 0.51 -20.72
C GLU A 349 -19.78 -0.71 -20.96
N GLU A 350 -19.37 -1.67 -21.80
CA GLU A 350 -20.11 -2.92 -22.00
C GLU A 350 -20.25 -3.76 -20.71
N MET A 351 -19.42 -3.53 -19.69
CA MET A 351 -19.56 -4.21 -18.41
C MET A 351 -20.71 -3.68 -17.54
N ASP A 352 -21.24 -2.48 -17.77
CA ASP A 352 -22.40 -1.98 -17.03
C ASP A 352 -23.72 -2.65 -17.46
N ALA A 353 -23.76 -3.25 -18.66
CA ALA A 353 -24.92 -3.95 -19.19
C ALA A 353 -25.18 -5.32 -18.53
N ASN A 354 -24.19 -5.92 -17.84
CA ASN A 354 -24.30 -7.29 -17.29
C ASN A 354 -24.16 -7.32 -15.75
N ARG A 355 -25.08 -6.62 -15.08
CA ARG A 355 -25.07 -6.29 -13.64
C ARG A 355 -25.02 -7.45 -12.63
N ASN A 356 -24.99 -8.73 -13.05
CA ASN A 356 -25.19 -9.88 -12.14
C ASN A 356 -24.20 -11.06 -12.29
N LYS A 357 -23.09 -10.96 -13.05
CA LYS A 357 -22.18 -12.11 -13.27
C LYS A 357 -20.67 -11.84 -13.11
N ILE A 358 -20.26 -10.91 -12.24
CA ILE A 358 -18.87 -10.89 -11.76
C ILE A 358 -18.69 -12.03 -10.73
N LYS A 359 -18.39 -13.25 -11.21
CA LYS A 359 -17.90 -14.35 -10.38
C LYS A 359 -16.55 -13.92 -9.78
N LEU A 360 -16.58 -13.39 -8.55
CA LEU A 360 -15.45 -12.73 -7.88
C LEU A 360 -14.41 -13.74 -7.34
N GLY A 361 -13.90 -14.61 -8.19
CA GLY A 361 -12.68 -15.37 -7.92
C GLY A 361 -11.46 -14.47 -8.07
N ILE A 362 -10.42 -14.71 -7.27
CA ILE A 362 -9.15 -13.96 -7.25
C ILE A 362 -9.30 -12.52 -6.72
N CYS A 363 -8.94 -12.38 -5.45
CA CYS A 363 -8.71 -11.09 -4.80
C CYS A 363 -7.32 -11.12 -4.12
N LYS A 364 -6.75 -9.93 -3.88
CA LYS A 364 -5.55 -9.66 -3.05
C LYS A 364 -4.18 -10.08 -3.66
N VAL A 365 -3.34 -9.08 -3.97
CA VAL A 365 -1.88 -8.91 -3.66
C VAL A 365 -1.53 -7.50 -4.12
N PHE A 366 -1.09 -6.61 -3.23
CA PHE A 366 -0.82 -5.21 -3.57
C PHE A 366 0.17 -4.54 -2.62
N THR A 367 1.18 -3.88 -3.16
CA THR A 367 1.98 -2.83 -2.49
C THR A 367 2.48 -1.82 -3.51
N ASN A 368 2.15 -0.54 -3.31
CA ASN A 368 3.06 0.61 -3.44
C ASN A 368 2.31 1.93 -3.18
N LEU A 369 3.08 2.95 -2.78
CA LEU A 369 2.71 4.32 -2.38
C LEU A 369 1.59 4.52 -1.32
N TYR A 370 1.79 5.59 -0.54
CA TYR A 370 1.08 6.05 0.65
C TYR A 370 1.29 5.26 1.95
N CYS A 371 1.05 3.94 1.98
CA CYS A 371 1.71 3.06 2.95
C CYS A 371 2.16 1.79 2.24
N LYS A 372 3.42 1.38 2.40
CA LYS A 372 3.87 0.04 1.95
C LYS A 372 3.46 -1.06 2.96
N ASP A 373 2.61 -0.69 3.92
CA ASP A 373 2.67 -1.21 5.29
C ASP A 373 1.32 -1.72 5.82
N LEU A 374 0.22 -1.53 5.07
CA LEU A 374 -1.06 -2.22 5.34
C LEU A 374 -1.20 -3.42 4.41
N GLN A 375 -2.14 -4.31 4.73
CA GLN A 375 -2.30 -5.61 4.07
C GLN A 375 -3.25 -5.60 2.85
N PHE A 376 -3.94 -4.48 2.60
CA PHE A 376 -4.75 -4.19 1.39
C PHE A 376 -4.08 -3.11 0.50
N PRO A 377 -4.54 -2.86 -0.76
CA PRO A 377 -3.94 -1.86 -1.67
C PRO A 377 -4.08 -0.44 -1.12
N VAL A 378 -3.02 0.06 -0.49
CA VAL A 378 -2.95 1.45 0.02
C VAL A 378 -2.75 2.49 -1.08
N LEU A 379 -2.51 2.05 -2.32
CA LEU A 379 -2.28 2.90 -3.48
C LEU A 379 -3.43 3.91 -3.75
N MET A 380 -4.58 3.67 -3.14
CA MET A 380 -5.81 4.47 -3.29
C MET A 380 -6.10 5.39 -2.11
N MET A 381 -5.29 5.37 -1.04
CA MET A 381 -5.56 6.19 0.15
C MET A 381 -4.97 7.60 0.04
N HIS A 382 -5.82 8.60 0.28
CA HIS A 382 -5.45 10.00 0.45
C HIS A 382 -5.46 10.36 1.94
N ILE A 383 -4.40 9.97 2.66
CA ILE A 383 -4.20 10.48 4.02
C ILE A 383 -3.78 11.94 3.91
N ARG A 384 -4.58 12.86 4.47
CA ARG A 384 -4.28 14.30 4.46
C ARG A 384 -3.05 14.54 5.32
N CYS A 385 -1.96 14.92 4.65
CA CYS A 385 -0.66 15.25 5.24
C CYS A 385 -0.31 16.74 5.06
N ASN A 386 -1.29 17.53 4.61
CA ASN A 386 -1.27 18.97 4.35
C ASN A 386 -2.65 19.55 4.72
#